data_AF-A0A6P6FZB1-F1
#
_entry.id   AF-A0A6P6FZB1-F1
#
_cell.length_a   1.000
_cell.length_b   1.000
_cell.length_c   1.000
_cell.angle_alpha   90.00
_cell.angle_beta   90.00
_cell.angle_gamma   90.00
#
_symmetry.space_group_name_H-M   'P 1'
#
loop_
_entity.id
_entity.type
_entity.pdbx_description
1 polymer ?
#
loop_
_entity_poly.entity_id
_entity_poly.type
_entity_poly.pdbx_seq_one_letter_code
_entity_poly.pdbx_strand_id
1 'polypeptide(L)'
;MWVVVPVGPLVPDPVDDNEGMDIINWLDKKEKSSTILVSFGSECYLSKQDMKEIAHGLELSKVNFIWVIRFPEGEEEKLEDALPEGYLERVRERGMVVENWAPQVKILNHANTGGFVSHCGWGSLMESIKFGVPIIAMPMQFDQPMNARLAEVSGIGLEIKMDNDNGRIEREAVAKVIKQVVIEETGEVIRKKAREMSDCIKIKGEEEIDGAVQELLKLSEM
;
A
#
# COMPACT_ATOMS: atom_id res chain seq x y z
N MET A 1 -13.38 23.99 27.51
CA MET A 1 -12.13 23.83 26.73
C MET A 1 -12.15 22.41 26.21
N TRP A 2 -12.02 22.20 24.90
CA TRP A 2 -11.98 20.84 24.35
C TRP A 2 -10.54 20.31 24.44
N VAL A 3 -10.37 19.08 24.88
CA VAL A 3 -9.09 18.37 24.87
C VAL A 3 -9.12 17.42 23.69
N VAL A 4 -8.09 17.46 22.84
CA VAL A 4 -7.90 16.50 21.77
C VAL A 4 -6.93 15.45 22.28
N VAL A 5 -7.34 14.18 22.24
CA VAL A 5 -6.52 13.04 22.68
C VAL A 5 -6.25 12.15 21.46
N PRO A 6 -4.99 12.05 20.99
CA PRO A 6 -4.65 11.09 19.96
C PRO A 6 -4.68 9.67 20.55
N VAL A 7 -5.16 8.70 19.76
CA VAL A 7 -5.33 7.29 20.16
C VAL A 7 -4.71 6.33 19.13
N GLY A 8 -3.73 6.81 18.36
CA GLY A 8 -3.32 6.18 17.11
C GLY A 8 -2.01 5.39 17.19
N PRO A 9 -1.74 4.51 16.20
CA PRO A 9 -2.65 4.06 15.15
C PRO A 9 -3.48 2.83 15.54
N LEU A 10 -4.79 2.89 15.30
CA LEU A 10 -5.72 1.78 15.50
C LEU A 10 -5.77 0.88 14.26
N VAL A 11 -4.69 0.16 14.03
CA VAL A 11 -4.58 -0.79 12.92
C VAL A 11 -4.72 -2.21 13.47
N PRO A 12 -5.58 -3.07 12.89
CA PRO A 12 -5.73 -4.45 13.33
C PRO A 12 -4.42 -5.23 13.18
N ASP A 13 -4.22 -6.20 14.06
CA ASP A 13 -3.19 -7.23 13.84
C ASP A 13 -3.69 -8.26 12.81
N PRO A 14 -2.78 -8.91 12.07
CA PRO A 14 -3.17 -10.00 11.17
C PRO A 14 -3.85 -11.11 11.98
N VAL A 15 -5.02 -11.53 11.51
CA VAL A 15 -5.77 -12.65 12.10
C VAL A 15 -5.12 -13.97 11.68
N ASP A 16 -4.93 -14.89 12.62
CA ASP A 16 -4.45 -16.24 12.34
C ASP A 16 -5.61 -17.12 11.85
N ASP A 17 -5.96 -16.96 10.57
CA ASP A 17 -6.92 -17.78 9.85
C ASP A 17 -6.41 -18.18 8.45
N ASN A 18 -7.17 -19.05 7.78
CA ASN A 18 -6.81 -19.57 6.45
C ASN A 18 -7.16 -18.61 5.29
N GLU A 19 -7.61 -17.38 5.55
CA GLU A 19 -7.95 -16.43 4.48
C GLU A 19 -6.71 -16.02 3.69
N GLY A 20 -6.78 -16.17 2.35
CA GLY A 20 -5.73 -15.80 1.41
C GLY A 20 -4.42 -16.58 1.56
N MET A 21 -4.49 -17.83 2.05
CA MET A 21 -3.31 -18.66 2.28
C MET A 21 -2.53 -18.99 0.99
N ASP A 22 -3.20 -19.02 -0.15
CA ASP A 22 -2.58 -19.13 -1.48
C ASP A 22 -1.67 -17.94 -1.81
N ILE A 23 -2.12 -16.72 -1.47
CA ILE A 23 -1.33 -15.49 -1.63
C ILE A 23 -0.10 -15.52 -0.71
N ILE A 24 -0.30 -15.92 0.55
CA ILE A 24 0.81 -16.03 1.53
C ILE A 24 1.81 -17.11 1.09
N ASN A 25 1.35 -18.30 0.69
CA ASN A 25 2.21 -19.37 0.19
C ASN A 25 2.99 -18.97 -1.08
N TRP A 26 2.45 -18.07 -1.90
CA TRP A 26 3.15 -17.52 -3.04
C TRP A 26 4.21 -16.48 -2.61
N LEU A 27 3.90 -15.64 -1.62
CA LEU A 27 4.85 -14.70 -1.02
C LEU A 27 6.02 -15.41 -0.35
N ASP A 28 5.79 -16.53 0.32
CA ASP A 28 6.83 -17.34 0.98
C ASP A 28 7.93 -17.81 0.03
N LYS A 29 7.61 -17.92 -1.26
CA LYS A 29 8.56 -18.35 -2.31
C LYS A 29 9.40 -17.19 -2.86
N LYS A 30 9.20 -15.96 -2.37
CA LYS A 30 9.89 -14.76 -2.84
C LYS A 30 11.02 -14.38 -1.88
N GLU A 31 11.93 -13.56 -2.37
CA GLU A 31 13.01 -13.03 -1.54
C GLU A 31 12.48 -11.97 -0.56
N LYS A 32 13.21 -11.77 0.54
CA LYS A 32 12.88 -10.76 1.54
C LYS A 32 12.76 -9.37 0.91
N SER A 33 11.69 -8.65 1.25
CA SER A 33 11.37 -7.31 0.74
C SER A 33 11.44 -7.17 -0.79
N SER A 34 11.10 -8.22 -1.55
CA SER A 34 11.16 -8.23 -3.03
C SER A 34 9.82 -8.06 -3.74
N THR A 35 8.71 -8.12 -3.00
CA THR A 35 7.36 -8.07 -3.54
C THR A 35 6.65 -6.77 -3.17
N ILE A 36 5.95 -6.15 -4.12
CA ILE A 36 5.05 -5.03 -3.82
C ILE A 36 3.60 -5.48 -3.72
N LEU A 37 2.84 -4.88 -2.81
CA LEU A 37 1.39 -4.86 -2.89
C LEU A 37 0.94 -3.67 -3.75
N VAL A 38 -0.06 -3.86 -4.59
CA VAL A 38 -0.71 -2.80 -5.36
C VAL A 38 -2.20 -2.85 -5.03
N SER A 39 -2.72 -1.81 -4.37
CA SER A 39 -4.12 -1.73 -3.97
C SER A 39 -4.58 -0.27 -3.83
N PHE A 40 -5.76 0.03 -4.33
CA PHE A 40 -6.36 1.37 -4.33
C PHE A 40 -7.52 1.52 -3.33
N GLY A 41 -7.54 0.65 -2.32
CA GLY A 41 -8.54 0.68 -1.26
C GLY A 41 -9.91 0.19 -1.71
N SER A 42 -10.93 0.44 -0.88
CA SER A 42 -12.30 -0.02 -1.11
C SER A 42 -13.13 0.93 -1.98
N GLU A 43 -12.71 2.19 -2.10
CA GLU A 43 -13.53 3.28 -2.65
C GLU A 43 -12.95 3.91 -3.93
N CYS A 44 -11.78 3.46 -4.41
CA CYS A 44 -11.19 3.96 -5.66
C CYS A 44 -11.19 2.87 -6.73
N TYR A 45 -11.66 3.23 -7.92
CA TYR A 45 -11.66 2.38 -9.11
C TYR A 45 -10.78 2.99 -10.19
N LEU A 46 -9.94 2.16 -10.81
CA LEU A 46 -9.04 2.61 -11.88
C LEU A 46 -9.80 2.76 -13.19
N SER A 47 -9.47 3.80 -13.96
CA SER A 47 -9.91 3.84 -15.35
C SER A 47 -9.20 2.73 -16.16
N LYS A 48 -9.79 2.30 -17.28
CA LYS A 48 -9.14 1.32 -18.18
C LYS A 48 -7.75 1.78 -18.64
N GLN A 49 -7.60 3.09 -18.86
CA GLN A 49 -6.33 3.66 -19.28
C GLN A 49 -5.30 3.56 -18.15
N ASP A 50 -5.66 3.89 -16.91
CA ASP A 50 -4.75 3.82 -15.76
C ASP A 50 -4.37 2.37 -15.46
N MET A 51 -5.34 1.45 -15.52
CA MET A 51 -5.10 0.02 -15.37
C MET A 51 -4.09 -0.49 -16.40
N LYS A 52 -4.21 -0.06 -17.66
CA LYS A 52 -3.26 -0.40 -18.72
C LYS A 52 -1.85 0.14 -18.44
N GLU A 53 -1.72 1.39 -18.01
CA GLU A 53 -0.41 2.00 -17.72
C GLU A 53 0.24 1.37 -16.48
N ILE A 54 -0.54 1.07 -15.43
CA ILE A 54 -0.08 0.33 -14.25
C ILE A 54 0.39 -1.07 -14.65
N ALA A 55 -0.40 -1.82 -15.44
CA ALA A 55 -0.02 -3.15 -15.90
C ALA A 55 1.33 -3.13 -16.63
N HIS A 56 1.50 -2.20 -17.58
CA HIS A 56 2.77 -2.06 -18.28
C HIS A 56 3.90 -1.59 -17.35
N GLY A 57 3.64 -0.73 -16.37
CA GLY A 57 4.63 -0.29 -15.39
C GLY A 57 5.11 -1.44 -14.48
N LEU A 58 4.19 -2.29 -14.03
CA LEU A 58 4.50 -3.54 -13.33
C LEU A 58 5.28 -4.50 -14.23
N GLU A 59 4.96 -4.54 -15.53
CA GLU A 59 5.69 -5.32 -16.51
C GLU A 59 7.15 -4.85 -16.63
N LEU A 60 7.35 -3.56 -16.79
CA LEU A 60 8.65 -2.91 -16.99
C LEU A 60 9.54 -2.88 -15.74
N SER A 61 8.94 -2.84 -14.54
CA SER A 61 9.69 -2.79 -13.28
C SER A 61 10.41 -4.10 -12.93
N LYS A 62 9.92 -5.23 -13.46
CA LYS A 62 10.42 -6.59 -13.19
C LYS A 62 10.40 -7.03 -11.72
N VAL A 63 9.76 -6.28 -10.82
CA VAL A 63 9.59 -6.68 -9.41
C VAL A 63 8.53 -7.77 -9.26
N ASN A 64 8.54 -8.48 -8.14
CA ASN A 64 7.40 -9.31 -7.77
C ASN A 64 6.24 -8.41 -7.33
N PHE A 65 4.99 -8.77 -7.63
CA PHE A 65 3.84 -7.99 -7.19
C PHE A 65 2.61 -8.85 -6.89
N ILE A 66 1.78 -8.34 -5.99
CA ILE A 66 0.38 -8.73 -5.83
C ILE A 66 -0.44 -7.50 -6.18
N TRP A 67 -1.35 -7.61 -7.13
CA TRP A 67 -2.22 -6.50 -7.53
C TRP A 67 -3.67 -6.86 -7.30
N VAL A 68 -4.30 -6.13 -6.39
CA VAL A 68 -5.73 -6.22 -6.11
C VAL A 68 -6.47 -5.29 -7.06
N ILE A 69 -7.31 -5.87 -7.92
CA ILE A 69 -8.16 -5.13 -8.85
C ILE A 69 -9.60 -5.21 -8.37
N ARG A 70 -10.28 -4.07 -8.41
CA ARG A 70 -11.70 -3.93 -8.06
C ARG A 70 -12.41 -3.20 -9.18
N PHE A 71 -13.65 -3.60 -9.43
CA PHE A 71 -14.56 -2.93 -10.35
C PHE A 71 -15.75 -2.35 -9.58
N PRO A 72 -16.36 -1.26 -10.08
CA PRO A 72 -17.62 -0.78 -9.54
C PRO A 72 -18.70 -1.87 -9.62
N GLU A 73 -19.62 -1.89 -8.66
CA GLU A 73 -20.74 -2.84 -8.64
C GLU A 73 -21.61 -2.68 -9.90
N GLY A 74 -21.78 -3.76 -10.66
CA GLY A 74 -22.50 -3.78 -11.92
C GLY A 74 -21.68 -3.36 -13.15
N GLU A 75 -20.40 -3.03 -12.98
CA GLU A 75 -19.44 -2.73 -14.05
C GLU A 75 -18.26 -3.72 -14.05
N GLU A 76 -18.48 -4.95 -13.55
CA GLU A 76 -17.44 -5.97 -13.48
C GLU A 76 -17.00 -6.44 -14.87
N GLU A 77 -15.68 -6.44 -15.09
CA GLU A 77 -15.05 -7.00 -16.29
C GLU A 77 -14.17 -8.18 -15.92
N LYS A 78 -14.03 -9.14 -16.83
CA LYS A 78 -13.04 -10.20 -16.64
C LYS A 78 -11.64 -9.61 -16.69
N LEU A 79 -10.73 -10.08 -15.83
CA LEU A 79 -9.34 -9.64 -15.86
C LEU A 79 -8.69 -9.73 -17.24
N GLU A 80 -9.01 -10.76 -18.02
CA GLU A 80 -8.47 -10.94 -19.38
C GLU A 80 -8.91 -9.84 -20.35
N ASP A 81 -10.09 -9.26 -20.13
CA ASP A 81 -10.65 -8.19 -20.95
C ASP A 81 -10.21 -6.80 -20.44
N ALA A 82 -10.02 -6.67 -19.13
CA ALA A 82 -9.62 -5.41 -18.48
C ALA A 82 -8.11 -5.12 -18.61
N LEU A 83 -7.27 -6.15 -18.75
CA LEU A 83 -5.81 -6.05 -18.81
C LEU A 83 -5.28 -6.16 -20.25
N PRO A 84 -4.04 -5.73 -20.52
CA PRO A 84 -3.44 -5.90 -21.84
C PRO A 84 -3.44 -7.37 -22.28
N GLU A 85 -3.68 -7.63 -23.56
CA GLU A 85 -3.74 -8.99 -24.12
C GLU A 85 -2.53 -9.82 -23.69
N GLY A 86 -2.78 -11.01 -23.13
CA GLY A 86 -1.75 -11.95 -22.66
C GLY A 86 -0.98 -11.52 -21.41
N TYR A 87 -1.40 -10.45 -20.71
CA TYR A 87 -0.70 -9.91 -19.53
C TYR A 87 -0.52 -10.95 -18.42
N LEU A 88 -1.59 -11.65 -18.04
CA LEU A 88 -1.56 -12.65 -16.96
C LEU A 88 -0.50 -13.72 -17.20
N GLU A 89 -0.40 -14.25 -18.43
CA GLU A 89 0.63 -15.24 -18.79
C GLU A 89 2.06 -14.65 -18.74
N ARG A 90 2.25 -13.40 -19.18
CA ARG A 90 3.58 -12.75 -19.14
C ARG A 90 4.09 -12.52 -17.73
N VAL A 91 3.19 -12.32 -16.75
CA VAL A 91 3.58 -12.00 -15.38
C VAL A 91 3.47 -13.17 -14.40
N ARG A 92 2.85 -14.29 -14.78
CA ARG A 92 2.47 -15.41 -13.89
C ARG A 92 3.52 -15.89 -12.88
N GLU A 93 4.81 -15.82 -13.23
CA GLU A 93 5.90 -16.27 -12.34
C GLU A 93 6.21 -15.27 -11.22
N ARG A 94 5.90 -13.99 -11.43
CA ARG A 94 6.29 -12.85 -10.57
C ARG A 94 5.13 -11.96 -10.14
N GLY A 95 3.95 -12.12 -10.73
CA GLY A 95 2.76 -11.34 -10.43
C GLY A 95 1.59 -12.25 -10.04
N MET A 96 0.90 -11.90 -8.96
CA MET A 96 -0.47 -12.37 -8.70
C MET A 96 -1.44 -11.21 -8.95
N VAL A 97 -2.45 -11.43 -9.76
CA VAL A 97 -3.57 -10.49 -9.91
C VAL A 97 -4.77 -11.10 -9.21
N VAL A 98 -5.34 -10.37 -8.25
CA VAL A 98 -6.42 -10.85 -7.38
C VAL A 98 -7.61 -9.92 -7.56
N GLU A 99 -8.79 -10.51 -7.78
CA GLU A 99 -10.03 -9.75 -7.88
C GLU A 99 -10.64 -9.48 -6.51
N ASN A 100 -11.24 -8.29 -6.35
CA ASN A 100 -12.06 -7.85 -5.23
C ASN A 100 -11.33 -7.66 -3.88
N TRP A 101 -10.67 -8.69 -3.39
CA TRP A 101 -10.16 -8.71 -2.02
C TRP A 101 -8.88 -9.53 -1.86
N ALA A 102 -7.99 -9.03 -1.01
CA ALA A 102 -6.81 -9.75 -0.53
C ALA A 102 -6.60 -9.41 0.95
N PRO A 103 -5.98 -10.30 1.75
CA PRO A 103 -5.72 -10.03 3.16
C PRO A 103 -4.58 -9.01 3.32
N GLN A 104 -4.87 -7.73 3.05
CA GLN A 104 -3.91 -6.64 2.97
C GLN A 104 -3.00 -6.55 4.20
N VAL A 105 -3.58 -6.65 5.40
CA VAL A 105 -2.83 -6.65 6.67
C VAL A 105 -1.82 -7.80 6.73
N LYS A 106 -2.20 -9.02 6.31
CA LYS A 106 -1.28 -10.17 6.27
C LYS A 106 -0.17 -9.96 5.24
N ILE A 107 -0.50 -9.43 4.07
CA ILE A 107 0.48 -9.13 3.02
C ILE A 107 1.47 -8.06 3.49
N LEU A 108 1.00 -6.96 4.07
CA LEU A 108 1.86 -5.89 4.57
C LEU A 108 2.73 -6.33 5.74
N ASN A 109 2.23 -7.20 6.62
CA ASN A 109 3.02 -7.78 7.70
C ASN A 109 4.04 -8.84 7.23
N HIS A 110 3.96 -9.31 5.98
CA HIS A 110 4.83 -10.36 5.48
C HIS A 110 6.25 -9.86 5.20
N ALA A 111 7.28 -10.61 5.65
CA ALA A 111 8.68 -10.20 5.52
C ALA A 111 9.16 -10.01 4.06
N ASN A 112 8.51 -10.69 3.12
CA ASN A 112 8.84 -10.62 1.69
C ASN A 112 8.19 -9.42 0.97
N THR A 113 7.36 -8.64 1.68
CA THR A 113 6.79 -7.39 1.18
C THR A 113 7.80 -6.25 1.33
N GLY A 114 8.11 -5.60 0.22
CA GLY A 114 9.12 -4.55 0.10
C GLY A 114 8.58 -3.17 -0.24
N GLY A 115 7.30 -3.06 -0.59
CA GLY A 115 6.66 -1.78 -0.87
C GLY A 115 5.16 -1.90 -1.09
N PHE A 116 4.47 -0.77 -1.02
CA PHE A 116 3.03 -0.71 -1.20
C PHE A 116 2.65 0.43 -2.16
N VAL A 117 2.26 0.09 -3.39
CA VAL A 117 1.60 1.02 -4.31
C VAL A 117 0.19 1.26 -3.82
N SER A 118 -0.06 2.48 -3.34
CA SER A 118 -1.27 2.82 -2.60
C SER A 118 -1.87 4.14 -3.05
N HIS A 119 -3.20 4.16 -3.11
CA HIS A 119 -4.00 5.37 -3.18
C HIS A 119 -3.80 6.32 -1.99
N CYS A 120 -3.09 5.93 -0.92
CA CYS A 120 -2.82 6.76 0.26
C CYS A 120 -4.06 7.16 1.08
N GLY A 121 -5.12 6.33 1.06
CA GLY A 121 -6.17 6.44 2.07
C GLY A 121 -5.60 6.20 3.47
N TRP A 122 -6.12 6.92 4.47
CA TRP A 122 -5.52 6.99 5.81
C TRP A 122 -5.32 5.61 6.46
N GLY A 123 -6.31 4.71 6.36
CA GLY A 123 -6.22 3.35 6.90
C GLY A 123 -5.06 2.55 6.29
N SER A 124 -4.97 2.53 4.95
CA SER A 124 -3.89 1.86 4.22
C SER A 124 -2.51 2.47 4.49
N LEU A 125 -2.44 3.81 4.66
CA LEU A 125 -1.21 4.48 5.06
C LEU A 125 -0.79 4.06 6.47
N MET A 126 -1.71 4.02 7.44
CA MET A 126 -1.42 3.60 8.80
C MET A 126 -1.00 2.12 8.87
N GLU A 127 -1.62 1.24 8.10
CA GLU A 127 -1.20 -0.16 7.97
C GLU A 127 0.23 -0.28 7.46
N SER A 128 0.56 0.43 6.37
CA SER A 128 1.91 0.44 5.82
C SER A 128 2.94 0.91 6.84
N ILE A 129 2.62 1.99 7.58
CA ILE A 129 3.49 2.52 8.62
C ILE A 129 3.64 1.53 9.78
N LYS A 130 2.55 0.94 10.28
CA LYS A 130 2.59 -0.06 11.36
C LYS A 130 3.49 -1.24 10.99
N PHE A 131 3.47 -1.70 9.74
CA PHE A 131 4.28 -2.84 9.29
C PHE A 131 5.63 -2.45 8.68
N GLY A 132 5.97 -1.16 8.63
CA GLY A 132 7.27 -0.69 8.16
C GLY A 132 7.50 -0.89 6.65
N VAL A 133 6.41 -0.93 5.88
CA VAL A 133 6.44 -1.05 4.42
C VAL A 133 6.47 0.36 3.81
N PRO A 134 7.42 0.67 2.90
CA PRO A 134 7.45 1.97 2.27
C PRO A 134 6.29 2.16 1.28
N ILE A 135 5.81 3.40 1.18
CA ILE A 135 4.70 3.77 0.30
C ILE A 135 5.22 4.17 -1.08
N ILE A 136 4.62 3.62 -2.13
CA ILE A 136 4.69 4.12 -3.49
C ILE A 136 3.35 4.82 -3.75
N ALA A 137 3.32 6.13 -3.52
CA ALA A 137 2.09 6.91 -3.49
C ALA A 137 1.55 7.13 -4.90
N MET A 138 0.25 6.86 -5.05
CA MET A 138 -0.51 7.12 -6.27
C MET A 138 -1.91 7.62 -5.88
N PRO A 139 -2.00 8.83 -5.31
CA PRO A 139 -3.26 9.37 -4.79
C PRO A 139 -4.28 9.59 -5.93
N MET A 140 -5.56 9.38 -5.63
CA MET A 140 -6.65 9.47 -6.61
C MET A 140 -7.70 10.52 -6.25
N GLN A 141 -8.17 10.55 -5.00
CA GLN A 141 -9.29 11.42 -4.56
C GLN A 141 -9.24 11.79 -3.07
N PHE A 142 -10.15 12.65 -2.62
CA PHE A 142 -10.29 13.06 -1.21
C PHE A 142 -9.01 13.68 -0.60
N ASP A 143 -8.64 13.23 0.60
CA ASP A 143 -7.46 13.64 1.37
C ASP A 143 -6.16 12.93 0.93
N GLN A 144 -6.27 11.99 -0.01
CA GLN A 144 -5.15 11.16 -0.46
C GLN A 144 -3.92 11.94 -0.94
N PRO A 145 -4.03 13.06 -1.69
CA PRO A 145 -2.86 13.84 -2.07
C PRO A 145 -2.11 14.44 -0.87
N MET A 146 -2.83 14.85 0.18
CA MET A 146 -2.22 15.33 1.42
C MET A 146 -1.49 14.21 2.16
N ASN A 147 -2.11 13.02 2.22
CA ASN A 147 -1.51 11.83 2.82
C ASN A 147 -0.27 11.35 2.05
N ALA A 148 -0.31 11.37 0.71
CA ALA A 148 0.84 11.09 -0.15
C ALA A 148 1.99 12.06 0.13
N ARG A 149 1.67 13.37 0.21
CA ARG A 149 2.67 14.38 0.56
C ARG A 149 3.24 14.15 1.95
N LEU A 150 2.43 13.77 2.93
CA LEU A 150 2.89 13.42 4.28
C LEU A 150 3.88 12.25 4.26
N ALA A 151 3.60 11.21 3.48
CA ALA A 151 4.48 10.06 3.32
C ALA A 151 5.84 10.46 2.70
N GLU A 152 5.82 11.33 1.67
CA GLU A 152 7.02 11.83 1.01
C GLU A 152 7.88 12.70 1.95
N VAL A 153 7.28 13.70 2.62
CA VAL A 153 8.03 14.60 3.53
C VAL A 153 8.56 13.88 4.78
N SER A 154 7.88 12.80 5.19
CA SER A 154 8.35 11.94 6.28
C SER A 154 9.47 10.98 5.85
N GLY A 155 9.74 10.89 4.54
CA GLY A 155 10.76 10.03 3.95
C GLY A 155 10.40 8.55 3.91
N ILE A 156 9.12 8.21 4.09
CA ILE A 156 8.64 6.81 4.11
C ILE A 156 8.05 6.37 2.77
N GLY A 157 8.00 7.26 1.78
CA GLY A 157 7.48 6.93 0.47
C GLY A 157 7.88 7.89 -0.65
N LEU A 158 7.55 7.51 -1.88
CA LEU A 158 7.73 8.32 -3.08
C LEU A 158 6.44 8.33 -3.90
N GLU A 159 6.14 9.47 -4.52
CA GLU A 159 4.96 9.63 -5.36
C GLU A 159 5.26 9.31 -6.83
N ILE A 160 4.36 8.54 -7.44
CA ILE A 160 4.28 8.39 -8.90
C ILE A 160 3.66 9.66 -9.44
N LYS A 161 4.50 10.55 -9.97
CA LYS A 161 4.04 11.81 -10.57
C LYS A 161 3.34 11.53 -11.89
N MET A 162 2.18 12.15 -12.06
CA MET A 162 1.49 12.21 -13.35
C MET A 162 2.27 13.11 -14.31
N ASP A 163 2.10 12.86 -15.61
CA ASP A 163 2.64 13.72 -16.64
C ASP A 163 2.06 15.15 -16.53
N ASN A 164 2.93 16.16 -16.64
CA ASN A 164 2.53 17.55 -16.44
C ASN A 164 1.70 18.10 -17.60
N ASP A 165 1.85 17.53 -18.81
CA ASP A 165 1.21 18.06 -20.01
C ASP A 165 -0.22 17.52 -20.16
N ASN A 166 -0.44 16.24 -19.85
CA ASN A 166 -1.73 15.58 -20.04
C ASN A 166 -2.41 15.12 -18.74
N GLY A 167 -1.74 15.20 -17.58
CA GLY A 167 -2.28 14.80 -16.28
C GLY A 167 -2.53 13.30 -16.13
N ARG A 168 -1.84 12.45 -16.90
CA ARG A 168 -2.04 10.99 -16.91
C ARG A 168 -0.87 10.26 -16.28
N ILE A 169 -1.15 9.03 -15.85
CA ILE A 169 -0.12 8.11 -15.41
C ILE A 169 0.65 7.59 -16.61
N GLU A 170 1.98 7.53 -16.49
CA GLU A 170 2.88 6.93 -17.47
C GLU A 170 3.48 5.64 -16.91
N ARG A 171 3.42 4.55 -17.68
CA ARG A 171 4.03 3.25 -17.31
C ARG A 171 5.51 3.37 -16.92
N GLU A 172 6.27 4.26 -17.56
CA GLU A 172 7.68 4.49 -17.25
C GLU A 172 7.85 5.12 -15.88
N ALA A 173 6.98 6.05 -15.50
CA ALA A 173 6.97 6.67 -14.17
C ALA A 173 6.63 5.63 -13.09
N VAL A 174 5.61 4.81 -13.31
CA VAL A 174 5.24 3.69 -12.43
C VAL A 174 6.44 2.75 -12.24
N ALA A 175 7.04 2.29 -13.34
CA ALA A 175 8.17 1.37 -13.30
C ALA A 175 9.39 1.99 -12.60
N LYS A 176 9.66 3.28 -12.83
CA LYS A 176 10.79 3.99 -12.24
C LYS A 176 10.66 4.06 -10.73
N VAL A 177 9.52 4.52 -10.19
CA VAL A 177 9.35 4.69 -8.74
C VAL A 177 9.36 3.33 -8.04
N ILE A 178 8.73 2.31 -8.63
CA ILE A 178 8.77 0.94 -8.09
C ILE A 178 10.22 0.45 -7.96
N LYS A 179 11.02 0.57 -9.03
CA LYS A 179 12.43 0.14 -9.01
C LYS A 179 13.24 0.96 -8.00
N GLN A 180 13.01 2.27 -7.94
CA GLN A 180 13.68 3.14 -6.98
C GLN A 180 13.42 2.71 -5.54
N VAL A 181 12.16 2.39 -5.19
CA VAL A 181 11.79 2.00 -3.82
C VAL A 181 12.23 0.58 -3.47
N VAL A 182 12.23 -0.36 -4.42
CA VAL A 182 12.40 -1.80 -4.11
C VAL A 182 13.79 -2.34 -4.49
N ILE A 183 14.36 -1.89 -5.61
CA ILE A 183 15.59 -2.46 -6.18
C ILE A 183 16.80 -1.57 -5.93
N GLU A 184 16.66 -0.27 -6.12
CA GLU A 184 17.79 0.66 -6.08
C GLU A 184 18.30 0.89 -4.65
N GLU A 185 19.59 1.23 -4.54
CA GLU A 185 20.25 1.56 -3.28
C GLU A 185 19.66 2.84 -2.65
N THR A 186 19.23 3.79 -3.49
CA THR A 186 18.53 5.02 -3.05
C THR A 186 17.23 4.70 -2.30
N GLY A 187 16.57 3.59 -2.64
CA GLY A 187 15.40 3.07 -1.94
C GLY A 187 15.68 2.54 -0.54
N GLU A 188 16.92 2.18 -0.21
CA GLU A 188 17.25 1.64 1.11
C GLU A 188 17.02 2.67 2.21
N VAL A 189 17.25 3.96 1.91
CA VAL A 189 16.97 5.06 2.84
C VAL A 189 15.48 5.12 3.17
N ILE A 190 14.61 4.96 2.17
CA ILE A 190 13.15 5.01 2.33
C ILE A 190 12.66 3.77 3.09
N ARG A 191 13.12 2.57 2.71
CA ARG A 191 12.82 1.31 3.41
C ARG A 191 13.26 1.36 4.88
N LYS A 192 14.44 1.89 5.15
CA LYS A 192 14.94 2.07 6.52
C LYS A 192 14.07 3.06 7.30
N LYS A 193 13.71 4.19 6.70
CA LYS A 193 12.87 5.20 7.34
C LYS A 193 11.48 4.67 7.67
N ALA A 194 10.89 3.87 6.78
CA ALA A 194 9.62 3.21 7.02
C ALA A 194 9.69 2.26 8.23
N ARG A 195 10.76 1.45 8.35
CA ARG A 195 11.00 0.59 9.52
C ARG A 195 11.20 1.38 10.81
N GLU A 196 12.03 2.42 10.78
CA GLU A 196 12.23 3.30 11.95
C GLU A 196 10.92 3.96 12.40
N MET A 197 10.08 4.38 11.43
CA MET A 197 8.77 4.96 11.73
C MET A 197 7.83 3.93 12.35
N SER A 198 7.83 2.68 11.85
CA SER A 198 7.07 1.57 12.42
C SER A 198 7.40 1.34 13.89
N ASP A 199 8.70 1.27 14.21
CA ASP A 199 9.17 1.07 15.59
C ASP A 199 8.72 2.22 16.49
N CYS A 200 8.86 3.48 16.02
CA CYS A 200 8.42 4.65 16.76
C CYS A 200 6.92 4.67 17.03
N ILE A 201 6.11 4.32 16.03
CA ILE A 201 4.66 4.39 16.14
C ILE A 201 4.10 3.29 17.04
N LYS A 202 4.69 2.10 17.04
CA LYS A 202 4.31 1.02 17.96
C LYS A 202 4.51 1.43 19.42
N ILE A 203 5.66 2.01 19.73
CA ILE A 203 5.97 2.52 21.09
C ILE A 203 5.01 3.64 21.48
N LYS A 204 4.83 4.65 20.63
CA LYS A 204 3.96 5.78 20.93
C LYS A 204 2.49 5.41 21.04
N GLY A 205 2.01 4.45 20.24
CA GLY A 205 0.62 4.02 20.28
C GLY A 205 0.23 3.44 21.63
N GLU A 206 1.12 2.68 22.28
CA GLU A 206 0.91 2.18 23.65
C GLU A 206 0.80 3.35 24.65
N GLU A 207 1.71 4.32 24.58
CA GLU A 207 1.71 5.51 25.44
C GLU A 207 0.46 6.38 25.26
N GLU A 208 0.00 6.58 24.02
CA GLU A 208 -1.18 7.39 23.69
C GLU A 208 -2.48 6.73 24.15
N ILE A 209 -2.61 5.41 23.99
CA ILE A 209 -3.78 4.65 24.48
C ILE A 209 -3.86 4.74 26.00
N ASP A 210 -2.75 4.57 26.71
CA ASP A 210 -2.71 4.71 28.17
C ASP A 210 -3.14 6.12 28.60
N GLY A 211 -2.64 7.15 27.92
CA GLY A 211 -3.06 8.53 28.15
C GLY A 211 -4.56 8.76 27.95
N ALA A 212 -5.13 8.17 26.90
CA ALA A 212 -6.56 8.24 26.63
C ALA A 212 -7.41 7.53 27.69
N VAL A 213 -6.97 6.37 28.18
CA VAL A 213 -7.63 5.68 29.29
C VAL A 213 -7.63 6.55 30.55
N GLN A 214 -6.52 7.22 30.87
CA GLN A 214 -6.45 8.12 32.03
C GLN A 214 -7.42 9.29 31.92
N GLU A 215 -7.54 9.93 30.75
CA GLU A 215 -8.50 11.02 30.55
C GLU A 215 -9.96 10.52 30.63
N LEU A 216 -10.26 9.34 30.09
CA LEU A 216 -11.59 8.73 30.20
C LEU A 216 -11.95 8.39 31.65
N LEU A 217 -11.00 7.88 32.44
CA LEU A 217 -11.22 7.58 33.86
C LEU A 217 -11.55 8.86 34.65
N LYS A 218 -10.81 9.95 34.42
CA LYS A 218 -11.10 11.25 35.05
C LYS A 218 -12.52 11.73 34.76
N LEU A 219 -13.01 11.52 33.54
CA LEU A 219 -14.38 11.90 33.16
C LEU A 219 -15.44 11.01 33.82
N SER A 220 -15.12 9.75 34.11
CA SER A 220 -16.06 8.82 34.76
C SER A 220 -16.22 9.05 36.27
N GLU A 221 -15.25 9.76 36.89
CA GLU A 221 -15.26 10.12 38.31
C GLU A 221 -15.89 11.51 38.58
N MET A 222 -16.30 12.23 37.52
CA MET A 222 -16.97 13.54 37.57
C MET A 222 -18.50 13.41 37.53
#